data_AF-X1KKX1-F1
#
_entry.id   AF-X1KKX1-F1
#
_cell.length_a   1.000
_cell.length_b   1.000
_cell.length_c   1.000
_cell.angle_alpha   90.00
_cell.angle_beta   90.00
_cell.angle_gamma   90.00
#
_symmetry.space_group_name_H-M   'P 1'
#
loop_
_entity.id
_entity.type
_entity.pdbx_description
1 polymer ?
#
loop_
_entity_poly.entity_id
_entity_poly.type
_entity_poly.pdbx_seq_one_letter_code
_entity_poly.pdbx_strand_id
1 'polypeptide(L)'
;MEEKNIEQRQLMKIEEVSLEKMSLEQKQLADGLYHQLGLDPVVDKVLREYAESLSGMDRATDKVFGPYDIKGRADAVAKVSALVTYAAVKEQHDREVGNLGSQMAVVAKERDKERNNYDKLVGKVAEVVGGDYEALKANYNEIVDRLADVEHLKSQVS
;
A
#
# COMPACT_ATOMS: atom_id res chain seq x y z
N MET A 1 -24.09 0.78 -7.92
CA MET A 1 -24.33 -0.40 -7.05
C MET A 1 -23.03 -0.68 -6.33
N GLU A 2 -22.75 0.10 -5.30
CA GLU A 2 -21.43 0.20 -4.65
C GLU A 2 -21.47 -0.19 -3.16
N GLU A 3 -22.63 -0.57 -2.65
CA GLU A 3 -22.83 -0.83 -1.21
C GLU A 3 -22.55 -2.27 -0.77
N LYS A 4 -22.25 -3.20 -1.69
CA LYS A 4 -22.06 -4.62 -1.35
C LYS A 4 -20.63 -5.05 -1.02
N ASN A 5 -19.65 -4.14 -1.07
CA ASN A 5 -18.24 -4.51 -0.91
C ASN A 5 -17.67 -4.23 0.50
N ILE A 6 -18.49 -3.74 1.43
CA ILE A 6 -18.05 -3.38 2.79
C ILE A 6 -18.15 -4.57 3.76
N GLU A 7 -19.00 -5.56 3.46
CA GLU A 7 -19.26 -6.71 4.34
C GLU A 7 -18.29 -7.90 4.14
N GLN A 8 -17.41 -7.87 3.13
CA GLN A 8 -16.36 -8.88 2.95
C GLN A 8 -15.00 -8.45 3.53
N ARG A 9 -15.03 -7.73 4.66
CA ARG A 9 -13.94 -7.83 5.63
C ARG A 9 -14.00 -9.24 6.23
N GLN A 10 -13.50 -10.22 5.49
CA GLN A 10 -13.23 -11.55 6.03
C GLN A 10 -12.13 -11.41 7.07
N LEU A 11 -12.53 -10.99 8.26
CA LEU A 11 -11.87 -11.38 9.49
C LEU A 11 -11.81 -12.91 9.43
N MET A 12 -10.60 -13.46 9.50
CA MET A 12 -10.39 -14.90 9.71
C MET A 12 -11.43 -15.37 10.74
N LYS A 13 -12.22 -16.40 10.40
CA LYS A 13 -13.07 -17.03 11.41
C LYS A 13 -12.13 -17.53 12.49
N ILE A 14 -12.32 -17.00 13.71
CA ILE A 14 -11.50 -17.28 14.90
C ILE A 14 -11.35 -18.80 15.14
N GLU A 15 -12.28 -19.60 14.61
CA GLU A 15 -12.28 -21.07 14.61
C GLU A 15 -11.08 -21.73 13.89
N GLU A 16 -10.40 -21.07 12.95
CA GLU A 16 -9.26 -21.67 12.22
C GLU A 16 -7.90 -21.57 12.94
N VAL A 17 -7.81 -20.75 13.98
CA VAL A 17 -6.57 -20.56 14.75
C VAL A 17 -6.48 -21.64 15.84
N SER A 18 -6.02 -22.82 15.47
CA SER A 18 -5.79 -23.93 16.41
C SER A 18 -4.47 -23.73 17.16
N LEU A 19 -4.57 -23.43 18.46
CA LEU A 19 -3.44 -23.21 19.38
C LEU A 19 -2.45 -24.37 19.44
N GLU A 20 -2.94 -25.60 19.28
CA GLU A 20 -2.13 -26.83 19.34
C GLU A 20 -1.21 -26.98 18.12
N LYS A 21 -1.52 -26.30 17.02
CA LYS A 21 -0.75 -26.35 15.76
C LYS A 21 0.25 -25.19 15.61
N MET A 22 0.37 -24.31 16.61
CA MET A 22 1.22 -23.11 16.51
C MET A 22 2.71 -23.43 16.56
N SER A 23 3.46 -22.77 15.68
CA SER A 23 4.94 -22.80 15.70
C SER A 23 5.50 -22.04 16.90
N LEU A 24 6.75 -22.34 17.28
CA LEU A 24 7.44 -21.65 18.37
C LEU A 24 7.59 -20.15 18.11
N GLU A 25 7.84 -19.77 16.85
CA GLU A 25 7.97 -18.37 16.42
C GLU A 25 6.67 -17.59 16.62
N GLN A 26 5.53 -18.19 16.28
CA GLN A 26 4.22 -17.57 16.49
C GLN A 26 3.93 -17.33 17.98
N LYS A 27 4.35 -18.26 18.85
CA LYS A 27 4.19 -18.13 20.30
C LYS A 27 5.05 -16.98 20.86
N GLN A 28 6.30 -16.87 20.42
CA GLN A 28 7.19 -15.79 20.84
C GLN A 28 6.69 -14.42 20.37
N LEU A 29 6.14 -14.36 19.15
CA LEU A 29 5.56 -13.14 18.61
C LEU A 29 4.30 -12.73 19.39
N ALA A 30 3.42 -13.69 19.70
CA ALA A 30 2.24 -13.45 20.53
C ALA A 30 2.62 -12.88 21.91
N ASP A 31 3.66 -13.42 22.52
CA ASP A 31 4.17 -12.97 23.82
C ASP A 31 4.74 -11.53 23.74
N GLY A 32 5.48 -11.22 22.68
CA GLY A 32 5.95 -9.86 22.42
C GLY A 32 4.81 -8.86 22.22
N LEU A 33 3.80 -9.23 21.43
CA LEU A 33 2.61 -8.40 21.19
C LEU A 33 1.76 -8.22 22.44
N TYR A 34 1.60 -9.27 23.24
CA TYR A 34 0.89 -9.22 24.52
C TYR A 34 1.45 -8.12 25.42
N HIS A 35 2.78 -8.05 25.54
CA HIS A 35 3.45 -7.02 26.32
C HIS A 35 3.42 -5.64 25.65
N GLN A 36 3.61 -5.55 24.32
CA GLN A 36 3.56 -4.29 23.58
C GLN A 36 2.18 -3.62 23.64
N LEU A 37 1.12 -4.42 23.55
CA LEU A 37 -0.26 -3.95 23.66
C LEU A 37 -0.67 -3.65 25.11
N GLY A 38 0.20 -3.96 26.08
CA GLY A 38 -0.04 -3.72 27.50
C GLY A 38 -1.31 -4.42 27.96
N LEU A 39 -1.48 -5.70 27.64
CA LEU A 39 -2.69 -6.46 27.98
C LEU A 39 -2.74 -6.90 29.45
N ASP A 40 -1.63 -6.78 30.19
CA ASP A 40 -1.55 -7.13 31.61
C ASP A 40 -2.67 -6.48 32.46
N PRO A 41 -2.98 -5.17 32.37
CA PRO A 41 -4.06 -4.55 33.14
C PRO A 41 -5.45 -5.05 32.75
N VAL A 42 -5.63 -5.51 31.51
CA VAL A 42 -6.90 -6.09 31.03
C VAL A 42 -7.08 -7.47 31.64
N VAL A 43 -6.03 -8.29 31.64
CA VAL A 43 -6.02 -9.60 32.30
C VAL A 43 -6.30 -9.43 33.80
N ASP A 44 -5.60 -8.51 34.48
CA ASP A 44 -5.79 -8.25 35.90
C ASP A 44 -7.21 -7.79 36.24
N LYS A 45 -7.83 -6.98 35.38
CA LYS A 45 -9.22 -6.55 35.54
C LYS A 45 -10.19 -7.74 35.41
N VAL A 46 -10.03 -8.56 34.38
CA VAL A 46 -10.87 -9.76 34.17
C VAL A 46 -10.74 -10.73 35.33
N LEU A 47 -9.53 -10.93 35.86
CA LEU A 47 -9.31 -11.78 37.03
C LEU A 47 -10.02 -11.26 38.29
N ARG A 48 -10.03 -9.94 38.48
CA ARG A 48 -10.73 -9.30 39.60
C ARG A 48 -12.25 -9.44 39.48
N GLU A 49 -12.80 -9.15 38.31
CA GLU A 49 -14.23 -9.29 38.04
C GLU A 49 -14.69 -10.75 38.17
N TYR A 50 -13.86 -11.71 37.74
CA TYR A 50 -14.12 -13.13 37.96
C TYR A 50 -14.22 -13.46 39.46
N ALA A 51 -13.23 -13.03 40.26
CA ALA A 51 -13.24 -13.26 41.70
C ALA A 51 -14.46 -12.63 42.40
N GLU A 52 -14.89 -11.45 41.94
CA GLU A 52 -16.09 -10.77 42.42
C GLU A 52 -17.38 -11.51 42.02
N SER A 53 -17.42 -12.10 40.82
CA SER A 53 -18.56 -12.83 40.28
C SER A 53 -18.81 -14.21 40.92
N LEU A 54 -17.80 -14.80 41.57
CA LEU A 54 -17.96 -16.05 42.31
C LEU A 54 -18.89 -15.84 43.52
N SER A 55 -19.86 -16.73 43.72
CA SER A 55 -20.82 -16.64 44.83
C SER A 55 -20.94 -17.95 45.61
N GLY A 56 -21.30 -17.86 46.91
CA GLY A 56 -21.65 -19.01 47.75
C GLY A 56 -20.62 -20.14 47.77
N MET A 57 -21.02 -21.31 47.26
CA MET A 57 -20.24 -22.55 47.27
C MET A 57 -19.03 -22.48 46.33
N ASP A 58 -19.08 -21.67 45.26
CA ASP A 58 -17.99 -21.55 44.29
C ASP A 58 -16.73 -20.92 44.91
N ARG A 59 -16.88 -19.86 45.72
CA ARG A 59 -15.74 -19.27 46.47
C ARG A 59 -15.12 -20.23 47.49
N ALA A 60 -15.95 -21.07 48.11
CA ALA A 60 -15.49 -22.05 49.10
C ALA A 60 -14.76 -23.21 48.41
N THR A 61 -15.27 -23.63 47.26
CA THR A 61 -14.68 -24.70 46.42
C THR A 61 -13.34 -24.24 45.86
N ASP A 62 -13.24 -23.02 45.32
CA ASP A 62 -12.01 -22.46 44.76
C ASP A 62 -10.91 -22.25 45.84
N LYS A 63 -11.30 -21.98 47.10
CA LYS A 63 -10.37 -21.97 48.24
C LYS A 63 -9.81 -23.35 48.60
N VAL A 64 -10.59 -24.41 48.43
CA VAL A 64 -10.25 -25.78 48.88
C VAL A 64 -9.53 -26.56 47.79
N PHE A 65 -9.97 -26.42 46.53
CA PHE A 65 -9.39 -27.10 45.38
C PHE A 65 -8.30 -26.28 44.68
N GLY A 66 -8.03 -25.08 45.18
CA GLY A 66 -7.17 -24.09 44.55
C GLY A 66 -7.90 -23.39 43.42
N PRO A 67 -7.47 -22.17 43.03
CA PRO A 67 -8.01 -21.52 41.86
C PRO A 67 -7.88 -22.50 40.70
N TYR A 68 -9.00 -22.86 40.07
CA TYR A 68 -8.96 -23.27 38.66
C TYR A 68 -7.97 -22.31 37.97
N ASP A 69 -7.07 -22.77 37.09
CA ASP A 69 -6.01 -21.90 36.54
C ASP A 69 -6.58 -20.82 35.57
N ILE A 70 -7.40 -19.94 36.12
CA ILE A 70 -8.13 -18.86 35.48
C ILE A 70 -7.13 -17.78 35.11
N LYS A 71 -6.06 -17.61 35.91
CA LYS A 71 -4.93 -16.74 35.57
C LYS A 71 -4.21 -17.23 34.32
N GLY A 72 -3.81 -18.50 34.27
CA GLY A 72 -3.17 -19.07 33.07
C GLY A 72 -4.10 -19.07 31.86
N ARG A 73 -5.41 -19.31 32.04
CA ARG A 73 -6.40 -19.22 30.96
C ARG A 73 -6.61 -17.80 30.46
N ALA A 74 -6.72 -16.81 31.35
CA ALA A 74 -6.88 -15.41 30.98
C ALA A 74 -5.65 -14.89 30.23
N ASP A 75 -4.44 -15.23 30.70
CA ASP A 75 -3.18 -14.94 30.00
C ASP A 75 -3.15 -15.62 28.62
N ALA A 76 -3.50 -16.89 28.55
CA ALA A 76 -3.56 -17.63 27.29
C ALA A 76 -4.53 -16.97 26.31
N VAL A 77 -5.76 -16.67 26.73
CA VAL A 77 -6.77 -15.98 25.91
C VAL A 77 -6.26 -14.64 25.41
N ALA A 78 -5.65 -13.83 26.28
CA ALA A 78 -5.09 -12.54 25.90
C ALA A 78 -3.98 -12.68 24.84
N LYS A 79 -3.07 -13.66 24.99
CA LYS A 79 -2.03 -13.97 24.00
C LYS A 79 -2.61 -14.45 22.67
N VAL A 80 -3.65 -15.29 22.70
CA VAL A 80 -4.37 -15.71 21.48
C VAL A 80 -5.00 -14.49 20.80
N SER A 81 -5.70 -13.66 21.55
CA SER A 81 -6.34 -12.45 21.01
C SER A 81 -5.30 -11.52 20.38
N ALA A 82 -4.17 -11.27 21.05
CA ALA A 82 -3.08 -10.47 20.51
C ALA A 82 -2.56 -11.02 19.17
N LEU A 83 -2.36 -12.34 19.08
CA LEU A 83 -1.91 -12.98 17.86
C LEU A 83 -2.95 -12.94 16.74
N VAL A 84 -4.22 -13.20 17.06
CA VAL A 84 -5.33 -13.12 16.08
C VAL A 84 -5.45 -11.70 15.54
N THR A 85 -5.38 -10.69 16.41
CA THR A 85 -5.37 -9.28 16.00
C THR A 85 -4.20 -8.98 15.08
N TYR A 86 -2.99 -9.45 15.40
CA TYR A 86 -1.85 -9.28 14.52
C TYR A 86 -2.02 -9.98 13.18
N ALA A 87 -2.50 -11.23 13.15
CA ALA A 87 -2.72 -11.96 11.91
C ALA A 87 -3.72 -11.23 11.00
N ALA A 88 -4.83 -10.75 11.57
CA ALA A 88 -5.82 -9.98 10.84
C ALA A 88 -5.27 -8.64 10.31
N VAL A 89 -4.51 -7.91 11.13
CA VAL A 89 -3.90 -6.63 10.72
C VAL A 89 -2.81 -6.83 9.68
N LYS A 90 -1.96 -7.84 9.83
CA LYS A 90 -0.90 -8.16 8.87
C LYS A 90 -1.49 -8.52 7.51
N GLU A 91 -2.51 -9.38 7.48
CA GLU A 91 -3.16 -9.75 6.22
C GLU A 91 -3.81 -8.54 5.54
N GLN A 92 -4.45 -7.66 6.32
CA GLN A 92 -4.99 -6.40 5.79
C GLN A 92 -3.87 -5.54 5.20
N HIS A 93 -2.76 -5.37 5.90
CA HIS A 93 -1.61 -4.61 5.42
C HIS A 93 -1.02 -5.20 4.14
N ASP A 94 -0.84 -6.52 4.06
CA ASP A 94 -0.31 -7.18 2.87
C ASP A 94 -1.24 -7.01 1.65
N ARG A 95 -2.57 -7.05 1.84
CA ARG A 95 -3.55 -6.73 0.79
C ARG A 95 -3.48 -5.28 0.35
N GLU A 96 -3.39 -4.34 1.28
CA GLU A 96 -3.25 -2.90 0.97
C GLU A 96 -1.98 -2.62 0.17
N VAL A 97 -0.85 -3.22 0.57
CA VAL A 97 0.42 -3.12 -0.17
C VAL A 97 0.31 -3.74 -1.57
N GLY A 98 -0.35 -4.89 -1.72
CA GLY A 98 -0.60 -5.51 -3.03
C GLY A 98 -1.46 -4.62 -3.95
N ASN A 99 -2.49 -3.98 -3.39
CA ASN A 99 -3.33 -3.03 -4.12
C ASN A 99 -2.54 -1.78 -4.55
N LEU A 100 -1.71 -1.22 -3.65
CA LEU A 100 -0.83 -0.10 -3.97
C LEU A 100 0.16 -0.45 -5.09
N GLY A 101 0.78 -1.64 -5.02
CA GLY A 101 1.68 -2.13 -6.08
C GLY A 101 0.98 -2.22 -7.43
N SER A 102 -0.28 -2.68 -7.45
CA SER A 102 -1.09 -2.75 -8.67
C SER A 102 -1.42 -1.36 -9.23
N GLN A 103 -1.80 -0.41 -8.37
CA GLN A 103 -2.05 0.98 -8.79
C GLN A 103 -0.78 1.65 -9.33
N MET A 104 0.36 1.43 -8.67
CA MET A 104 1.66 1.93 -9.15
C MET A 104 2.01 1.40 -10.55
N ALA A 105 1.71 0.13 -10.83
CA ALA A 105 1.94 -0.45 -12.15
C ALA A 105 1.08 0.22 -13.24
N VAL A 106 -0.19 0.55 -12.94
CA VAL A 106 -1.06 1.29 -13.86
C VAL A 106 -0.52 2.69 -14.12
N VAL A 107 -0.18 3.43 -13.05
CA VAL A 107 0.39 4.78 -13.16
C VAL A 107 1.72 4.79 -13.92
N ALA A 108 2.57 3.77 -13.70
CA ALA A 108 3.81 3.62 -14.44
C ALA A 108 3.57 3.44 -15.95
N LYS A 109 2.60 2.59 -16.33
CA LYS A 109 2.21 2.38 -17.72
C LYS A 109 1.64 3.64 -18.37
N GLU A 110 0.82 4.41 -17.64
CA GLU A 110 0.30 5.69 -18.12
C GLU A 110 1.42 6.72 -18.32
N ARG A 111 2.35 6.81 -17.37
CA ARG A 111 3.53 7.66 -17.47
C ARG A 111 4.41 7.31 -18.67
N ASP A 112 4.62 6.02 -18.95
CA ASP A 112 5.39 5.58 -20.12
C ASP A 112 4.68 5.89 -21.44
N LYS A 113 3.35 5.71 -21.47
CA LYS A 113 2.52 6.12 -22.62
C LYS A 113 2.64 7.62 -22.87
N GLU A 114 2.55 8.42 -21.82
CA GLU A 114 2.61 9.87 -21.93
C GLU A 114 3.99 10.35 -22.37
N ARG A 115 5.06 9.75 -21.83
CA ARG A 115 6.43 10.00 -22.29
C ARG A 115 6.59 9.72 -23.79
N ASN A 116 6.06 8.59 -24.27
CA ASN A 116 6.07 8.27 -25.70
C ASN A 116 5.27 9.27 -26.55
N ASN A 117 4.17 9.83 -26.01
CA ASN A 117 3.40 10.87 -26.68
C ASN A 117 4.20 12.18 -26.76
N TYR A 118 4.88 12.56 -25.67
CA TYR A 118 5.79 13.70 -25.64
C TYR A 118 6.92 13.55 -26.66
N ASP A 119 7.59 12.39 -26.70
CA ASP A 119 8.68 12.14 -27.65
C ASP A 119 8.20 12.27 -29.11
N LYS A 120 7.00 11.76 -29.42
CA LYS A 120 6.38 11.93 -30.75
C LYS A 120 6.05 13.39 -31.05
N LEU A 121 5.52 14.12 -30.07
CA LEU A 121 5.19 15.54 -30.25
C LEU A 121 6.45 16.35 -30.52
N VAL A 122 7.50 16.12 -29.72
CA VAL A 122 8.81 16.76 -29.91
C VAL A 122 9.40 16.44 -31.28
N GLY A 123 9.32 15.17 -31.72
CA GLY A 123 9.72 14.77 -33.07
C GLY A 123 8.99 15.55 -34.16
N LYS A 124 7.67 15.65 -34.08
CA LYS A 124 6.87 16.44 -35.04
C LYS A 124 7.21 17.92 -35.03
N VAL A 125 7.43 18.51 -33.85
CA VAL A 125 7.85 19.91 -33.74
C VAL A 125 9.21 20.11 -34.40
N ALA A 126 10.16 19.20 -34.18
CA ALA A 126 11.48 19.26 -34.82
C ALA A 126 11.40 19.11 -36.35
N GLU A 127 10.53 18.23 -36.86
CA GLU A 127 10.28 18.08 -38.30
C GLU A 127 9.71 19.35 -38.93
N VAL A 128 8.68 19.95 -38.31
CA VAL A 128 8.06 21.20 -38.81
C VAL A 128 9.07 22.34 -38.77
N VAL A 129 9.71 22.59 -37.63
CA VAL A 129 10.66 23.70 -37.47
C VAL A 129 11.89 23.50 -38.38
N GLY A 130 12.40 22.27 -38.51
CA GLY A 130 13.51 21.97 -39.40
C GLY A 130 13.13 22.15 -40.88
N GLY A 131 11.95 21.69 -41.28
CA GLY A 131 11.42 21.89 -42.64
C GLY A 131 11.22 23.35 -42.98
N ASP A 132 10.61 24.12 -42.08
CA ASP A 132 10.40 25.56 -42.26
C ASP A 132 11.74 26.32 -42.36
N TYR A 133 12.75 25.91 -41.58
CA TYR A 133 14.09 26.50 -41.64
C TYR A 133 14.78 26.23 -42.99
N GLU A 134 14.74 25.00 -43.49
CA GLU A 134 15.32 24.66 -44.79
C GLU A 134 14.61 25.38 -45.93
N ALA A 135 13.27 25.49 -45.87
CA ALA A 135 12.50 26.27 -46.84
C ALA A 135 12.86 27.76 -46.81
N LEU A 136 13.01 28.35 -45.62
CA LEU A 136 13.43 29.74 -45.46
C LEU A 136 14.83 29.99 -46.03
N LYS A 137 15.77 29.07 -45.78
CA LYS A 137 17.14 29.14 -46.30
C LYS A 137 17.18 29.04 -47.82
N ALA A 138 16.39 28.14 -48.42
CA ALA A 138 16.27 28.02 -49.87
C ALA A 138 15.74 29.31 -50.50
N ASN A 139 14.64 29.85 -49.96
CA ASN A 139 14.07 31.12 -50.42
C ASN A 139 15.06 32.28 -50.30
N TYR A 140 15.82 32.33 -49.20
CA TYR A 140 16.84 33.37 -49.00
C TYR A 140 17.93 33.30 -50.08
N ASN A 141 18.45 32.11 -50.38
CA ASN A 141 19.46 31.94 -51.42
C ASN A 141 18.93 32.38 -52.80
N GLU A 142 17.70 32.01 -53.15
CA GLU A 142 17.08 32.43 -54.42
C GLU A 142 16.95 33.96 -54.52
N ILE A 143 16.61 34.64 -53.42
CA ILE A 143 16.54 36.10 -53.38
C ILE A 143 17.93 36.71 -53.62
N VAL A 144 18.97 36.16 -52.98
CA VAL A 144 20.35 36.65 -53.14
C VAL A 144 20.83 36.47 -54.58
N ASP A 145 20.57 35.32 -55.20
CA ASP A 145 20.94 35.05 -56.59
C ASP A 145 20.25 36.05 -57.55
N ARG A 146 18.95 36.27 -57.38
CA ARG A 146 18.21 37.26 -58.16
C ARG A 146 18.74 38.68 -57.96
N LEU A 147 19.17 39.02 -56.74
CA LEU A 147 19.75 40.33 -56.45
C LEU A 147 21.08 40.52 -57.18
N ALA A 148 21.91 39.48 -57.20
CA ALA A 148 23.18 39.47 -57.93
C ALA A 148 22.98 39.62 -59.44
N ASP A 149 21.98 38.94 -60.01
CA ASP A 149 21.62 39.09 -61.44
C ASP A 149 21.20 40.53 -61.77
N VAL A 150 20.40 41.16 -60.90
CA VAL A 150 19.97 42.56 -61.07
C VAL A 150 21.16 43.52 -60.97
N GLU A 151 22.06 43.33 -60.01
CA GLU A 151 23.30 44.14 -59.93
C GLU A 151 24.18 43.99 -61.17
N HIS A 152 24.33 42.75 -61.66
CA HIS A 152 25.11 42.48 -62.86
C HIS A 152 24.49 43.16 -64.09
N LEU A 153 23.19 43.00 -64.32
CA LEU A 153 22.46 43.68 -65.40
C LEU A 153 22.57 45.21 -65.30
N LYS A 154 22.47 45.77 -64.09
CA LYS A 154 22.64 47.21 -63.86
C LYS A 154 24.04 47.69 -64.24
N SER A 155 25.08 46.89 -63.99
CA SER A 155 26.46 47.23 -64.37
C SER A 155 26.72 47.16 -65.88
N GLN A 156 25.92 46.42 -66.64
CA GLN A 156 26.00 46.36 -68.11
C GLN A 156 25.26 47.51 -68.82
N VAL A 157 24.29 48.12 -68.14
CA VAL A 157 23.46 49.22 -68.69
C VAL A 157 24.01 50.60 -68.32
N SER A 158 24.88 50.67 -67.30
CA SER A 158 25.53 51.91 -66.85
C SER A 158 26.91 52.11 -67.47
#